data_AF-A0A2V8R1S6-F1
#
_entry.id   AF-A0A2V8R1S6-F1
#
_cell.length_a   1.000
_cell.length_b   1.000
_cell.length_c   1.000
_cell.angle_alpha   90.00
_cell.angle_beta   90.00
_cell.angle_gamma   90.00
#
_symmetry.space_group_name_H-M   'P 1'
#
loop_
_entity.id
_entity.type
_entity.pdbx_description
1 polymer ?
#
loop_
_entity_poly.entity_id
_entity_poly.type
_entity_poly.pdbx_seq_one_letter_code
_entity_poly.pdbx_strand_id
1 'polypeptide(L)'
;MDVWNAGAQVTSAFKVDHLGGISLAGTAVTTSSTGTGTGPTNTVDTGSTNTAGIITVTAGTSPSATGTITVTFSGTFGTNTPTCQGQAVNGTGSWAVGANVWISSASTSSVVFNWDNHTAAGAGVNLTAASTYKLSYQCFGK
;
A
#
# COMPACT_ATOMS: atom_id res chain seq x y z
N MET A 1 3.90 7.41 -59.99
CA MET A 1 4.90 6.81 -59.08
C MET A 1 4.96 7.75 -57.90
N ASP A 2 4.06 7.58 -56.94
CA ASP A 2 3.92 8.50 -55.81
C ASP A 2 4.72 7.98 -54.63
N VAL A 3 5.78 8.72 -54.32
CA VAL A 3 6.70 8.46 -53.21
C VAL A 3 6.04 9.01 -51.95
N TRP A 4 5.44 8.13 -51.13
CA TRP A 4 5.05 8.48 -49.77
C TRP A 4 6.31 8.73 -48.95
N ASN A 5 6.57 10.01 -48.66
CA ASN A 5 7.65 10.44 -47.78
C ASN A 5 7.27 10.10 -46.33
N ALA A 6 7.94 9.11 -45.74
CA ALA A 6 7.81 8.78 -44.33
C ALA A 6 8.42 9.90 -43.48
N GLY A 7 7.60 10.70 -42.80
CA GLY A 7 8.13 11.67 -41.84
C GLY A 7 7.12 12.62 -41.23
N ALA A 8 6.71 12.34 -39.99
CA ALA A 8 6.81 13.27 -38.86
C ALA A 8 6.25 12.58 -37.60
N GLN A 9 7.13 12.04 -36.75
CA GLN A 9 6.73 11.67 -35.40
C GLN A 9 6.57 12.96 -34.60
N VAL A 10 5.34 13.27 -34.17
CA VAL A 10 5.08 14.46 -33.35
C VAL A 10 5.67 14.22 -31.95
N THR A 11 6.81 14.85 -31.66
CA THR A 11 7.35 14.99 -30.30
C THR A 11 6.68 16.18 -29.63
N SER A 12 5.43 16.01 -29.21
CA SER A 12 4.80 16.97 -28.30
C SER A 12 5.36 16.77 -26.89
N ALA A 13 5.82 17.84 -26.24
CA ALA A 13 6.14 17.82 -24.83
C ALA A 13 4.87 17.44 -24.04
N PHE A 14 4.81 16.20 -23.54
CA PHE A 14 3.75 15.77 -22.65
C PHE A 14 3.95 16.46 -21.31
N LYS A 15 3.27 17.59 -21.11
CA LYS A 15 3.16 18.25 -19.82
C LYS A 15 1.84 17.87 -19.18
N VAL A 16 1.90 17.04 -18.15
CA VAL A 16 0.76 16.86 -17.26
C VAL A 16 0.81 17.99 -16.24
N ASP A 17 -0.01 19.01 -16.48
CA ASP A 17 -0.12 20.18 -15.61
C ASP A 17 -0.78 19.79 -14.27
N HIS A 18 -1.76 18.88 -14.31
CA HIS A 18 -2.46 18.36 -13.13
C HIS A 18 -2.96 16.94 -13.42
N LEU A 19 -2.67 15.98 -12.55
CA LEU A 19 -3.28 14.64 -12.60
C LEU A 19 -4.65 14.73 -11.90
N GLY A 20 -5.70 15.08 -12.64
CA GLY A 20 -7.06 15.01 -12.13
C GLY A 20 -7.43 13.56 -11.79
N GLY A 21 -7.40 13.21 -10.50
CA GLY A 21 -7.80 11.90 -9.96
C GLY A 21 -7.22 10.70 -10.72
N ILE A 22 -5.99 10.30 -10.43
CA ILE A 22 -5.41 9.09 -11.02
C ILE A 22 -6.20 7.87 -10.51
N SER A 23 -7.03 7.28 -11.37
CA SER A 23 -7.55 5.93 -11.16
C SER A 23 -6.57 4.95 -11.79
N LEU A 24 -5.79 4.28 -10.96
CA LEU A 24 -4.92 3.20 -11.41
C LEU A 24 -5.79 1.95 -11.60
N ALA A 25 -6.04 1.56 -12.85
CA ALA A 25 -6.62 0.27 -13.15
C ALA A 25 -5.50 -0.79 -13.17
N GLY A 26 -5.70 -1.89 -12.46
CA GLY A 26 -4.71 -2.96 -12.38
C GLY A 26 -5.27 -4.16 -11.64
N THR A 27 -4.54 -5.28 -11.69
CA THR A 27 -4.93 -6.49 -10.98
C THR A 27 -4.77 -6.28 -9.47
N ALA A 28 -5.74 -6.79 -8.71
CA ALA A 28 -5.76 -6.63 -7.26
C ALA A 28 -4.55 -7.33 -6.61
N VAL A 29 -3.94 -6.64 -5.64
CA VAL A 29 -2.94 -7.23 -4.75
C VAL A 29 -3.61 -8.24 -3.81
N THR A 30 -2.80 -9.05 -3.13
CA THR A 30 -3.23 -9.80 -1.95
C THR A 30 -2.49 -9.29 -0.72
N THR A 31 -2.99 -9.62 0.47
CA THR A 31 -2.39 -9.13 1.71
C THR A 31 -2.50 -10.11 2.86
N SER A 32 -1.52 -10.06 3.75
CA SER A 32 -1.50 -10.76 5.02
C SER A 32 -0.94 -9.85 6.11
N SER A 33 -1.24 -10.16 7.36
CA SER A 33 -0.84 -9.33 8.50
C SER A 33 -0.42 -10.18 9.68
N THR A 34 0.56 -9.71 10.45
CA THR A 34 0.92 -10.24 11.77
C THR A 34 0.60 -9.20 12.85
N GLY A 35 0.51 -9.63 14.12
CA GLY A 35 0.20 -8.75 15.25
C GLY A 35 -1.26 -8.32 15.34
N THR A 36 -2.12 -8.81 14.45
CA THR A 36 -3.53 -8.43 14.38
C THR A 36 -4.45 -9.38 15.15
N GLY A 37 -3.87 -10.28 15.95
CA GLY A 37 -4.59 -11.25 16.78
C GLY A 37 -4.90 -12.56 16.07
N THR A 38 -5.75 -13.39 16.68
CA THR A 38 -6.24 -14.66 16.11
C THR A 38 -7.57 -14.45 15.38
N GLY A 39 -7.71 -15.04 14.20
CA GLY A 39 -8.87 -14.83 13.32
C GLY A 39 -9.01 -13.42 12.71
N PRO A 40 -7.93 -12.67 12.40
CA PRO A 40 -8.07 -11.38 11.73
C PRO A 40 -8.52 -11.58 10.28
N THR A 41 -9.16 -10.57 9.71
CA THR A 41 -9.43 -10.53 8.26
C THR A 41 -8.62 -9.42 7.61
N ASN A 42 -8.12 -9.72 6.42
CA ASN A 42 -7.36 -8.82 5.59
C ASN A 42 -8.15 -8.60 4.31
N THR A 43 -8.50 -7.36 4.01
CA THR A 43 -9.27 -6.98 2.83
C THR A 43 -8.51 -5.91 2.06
N VAL A 44 -8.53 -6.04 0.74
CA VAL A 44 -7.95 -5.07 -0.18
C VAL A 44 -9.11 -4.22 -0.68
N ASP A 45 -9.08 -2.92 -0.40
CA ASP A 45 -10.16 -2.02 -0.84
C ASP A 45 -10.21 -2.00 -2.38
N THR A 46 -11.42 -1.97 -2.94
CA THR A 46 -11.65 -2.02 -4.38
C THR A 46 -10.89 -0.92 -5.11
N GLY A 47 -10.21 -1.29 -6.21
CA GLY A 47 -9.37 -0.38 -6.99
C GLY A 47 -7.91 -0.31 -6.54
N SER A 48 -7.53 -1.01 -5.47
CA SER A 48 -6.11 -1.16 -5.09
C SER A 48 -5.35 -2.01 -6.11
N THR A 49 -4.15 -1.57 -6.47
CA THR A 49 -3.26 -2.18 -7.49
C THR A 49 -1.84 -2.33 -6.94
N ASN A 50 -0.92 -2.89 -7.71
CA ASN A 50 0.49 -2.96 -7.29
C ASN A 50 1.11 -1.57 -7.00
N THR A 51 0.62 -0.52 -7.66
CA THR A 51 1.17 0.85 -7.56
C THR A 51 0.59 1.63 -6.38
N ALA A 52 -0.68 1.46 -6.04
CA ALA A 52 -1.28 2.15 -4.91
C ALA A 52 -2.55 1.44 -4.45
N GLY A 53 -2.89 1.58 -3.17
CA GLY A 53 -4.09 0.99 -2.62
C GLY A 53 -4.29 1.24 -1.14
N ILE A 54 -5.38 0.67 -0.63
CA ILE A 54 -5.71 0.66 0.79
C ILE A 54 -5.94 -0.80 1.20
N ILE A 55 -5.23 -1.22 2.24
CA ILE A 55 -5.46 -2.48 2.93
C ILE A 55 -6.26 -2.19 4.19
N THR A 56 -7.39 -2.86 4.34
CA THR A 56 -8.22 -2.81 5.56
C THR A 56 -8.04 -4.12 6.34
N VAL A 57 -7.50 -4.00 7.54
CA VAL A 57 -7.31 -5.10 8.49
C VAL A 57 -8.40 -5.02 9.55
N THR A 58 -9.18 -6.08 9.74
CA THR A 58 -10.04 -6.24 10.93
C THR A 58 -9.28 -7.06 11.95
N ALA A 59 -9.00 -6.46 13.12
CA ALA A 59 -8.27 -7.15 14.18
C ALA A 59 -9.10 -8.30 14.76
N GLY A 60 -8.44 -9.43 14.98
CA GLY A 60 -8.98 -10.60 15.64
C GLY A 60 -8.91 -10.50 17.17
N THR A 61 -8.87 -11.64 17.85
CA THR A 61 -8.72 -11.68 19.32
C THR A 61 -7.26 -11.50 19.74
N SER A 62 -7.01 -10.74 20.81
CA SER A 62 -5.68 -10.49 21.37
C SER A 62 -4.65 -9.90 20.37
N PRO A 63 -4.97 -8.81 19.66
CA PRO A 63 -4.00 -8.12 18.83
C PRO A 63 -2.89 -7.44 19.67
N SER A 64 -1.75 -7.15 19.05
CA SER A 64 -0.58 -6.52 19.67
C SER A 64 -0.44 -5.04 19.26
N ALA A 65 0.53 -4.37 19.89
CA ALA A 65 0.91 -3.00 19.56
C ALA A 65 1.84 -2.92 18.33
N THR A 66 2.45 -4.03 17.94
CA THR A 66 3.35 -4.09 16.78
C THR A 66 2.99 -5.26 15.87
N GLY A 67 3.38 -5.16 14.61
CA GLY A 67 3.23 -6.24 13.65
C GLY A 67 3.66 -5.85 12.25
N THR A 68 3.16 -6.60 11.26
CA THR A 68 3.44 -6.34 9.85
C THR A 68 2.17 -6.40 9.01
N ILE A 69 2.20 -5.72 7.87
CA ILE A 69 1.28 -5.90 6.75
C ILE A 69 2.12 -6.17 5.52
N THR A 70 1.94 -7.33 4.91
CA THR A 70 2.56 -7.71 3.65
C THR A 70 1.57 -7.44 2.52
N VAL A 71 1.99 -6.68 1.52
CA VAL A 71 1.27 -6.50 0.26
C VAL A 71 2.00 -7.35 -0.79
N THR A 72 1.29 -8.32 -1.34
CA THR A 72 1.80 -9.19 -2.40
C THR A 72 1.21 -8.74 -3.73
N PHE A 73 2.09 -8.38 -4.65
CA PHE A 73 1.71 -7.92 -5.97
C PHE A 73 1.13 -9.08 -6.79
N SER A 74 0.19 -8.77 -7.68
CA SER A 74 -0.47 -9.72 -8.57
C SER A 74 0.46 -10.31 -9.66
N GLY A 75 1.76 -10.04 -9.58
CA GLY A 75 2.79 -10.29 -10.57
C GLY A 75 4.06 -9.52 -10.23
N THR A 76 5.08 -9.62 -11.10
CA THR A 76 6.33 -8.88 -10.92
C THR A 76 6.13 -7.39 -11.20
N PHE A 77 6.33 -6.57 -10.19
CA PHE A 77 6.27 -5.12 -10.25
C PHE A 77 7.58 -4.55 -10.81
N GLY A 78 7.60 -4.36 -12.14
CA GLY A 78 8.79 -3.90 -12.85
C GLY A 78 9.91 -4.93 -12.90
N THR A 79 11.12 -4.50 -13.24
CA THR A 79 12.32 -5.36 -13.26
C THR A 79 13.24 -5.12 -12.06
N ASN A 80 13.12 -3.97 -11.40
CA ASN A 80 13.89 -3.60 -10.22
C ASN A 80 13.01 -3.56 -8.97
N THR A 81 13.63 -3.73 -7.79
CA THR A 81 12.94 -3.55 -6.50
C THR A 81 12.29 -2.16 -6.44
N PRO A 82 11.00 -2.07 -6.11
CA PRO A 82 10.31 -0.80 -6.06
C PRO A 82 10.65 0.03 -4.84
N THR A 83 10.45 1.34 -4.97
CA THR A 83 10.37 2.25 -3.83
C THR A 83 8.91 2.37 -3.43
N CYS A 84 8.58 1.99 -2.20
CA CYS A 84 7.23 2.14 -1.65
C CYS A 84 7.19 3.16 -0.51
N GLN A 85 5.98 3.50 -0.09
CA GLN A 85 5.66 4.22 1.13
C GLN A 85 4.32 3.74 1.67
N GLY A 86 4.16 3.77 2.99
CA GLY A 86 2.96 3.32 3.68
C GLY A 86 2.58 4.31 4.77
N GLN A 87 1.27 4.46 4.99
CA GLN A 87 0.74 5.33 6.03
C GLN A 87 -0.44 4.66 6.73
N ALA A 88 -0.44 4.75 8.06
CA ALA A 88 -1.55 4.35 8.91
C ALA A 88 -2.76 5.26 8.69
N VAL A 89 -3.92 4.66 8.45
CA VAL A 89 -5.20 5.34 8.28
C VAL A 89 -6.20 4.72 9.26
N ASN A 90 -6.98 5.57 9.95
CA ASN A 90 -7.98 5.10 10.88
C ASN A 90 -9.11 4.36 10.15
N GLY A 91 -9.63 3.30 10.76
CA GLY A 91 -10.87 2.64 10.35
C GLY A 91 -11.94 2.92 11.39
N THR A 92 -12.63 1.86 11.83
CA THR A 92 -13.47 1.91 13.03
C THR A 92 -12.64 1.97 14.30
N GLY A 93 -11.38 1.49 14.26
CA GLY A 93 -10.36 1.75 15.27
C GLY A 93 -9.51 2.95 14.91
N SER A 94 -8.89 3.56 15.93
CA SER A 94 -7.91 4.65 15.74
C SER A 94 -6.51 4.16 16.04
N TRP A 95 -5.59 4.44 15.13
CA TRP A 95 -4.16 4.39 15.43
C TRP A 95 -3.85 5.44 16.52
N ALA A 96 -2.92 5.09 17.41
CA ALA A 96 -2.42 6.01 18.40
C ALA A 96 -1.69 7.18 17.71
N VAL A 97 -1.64 8.34 18.37
CA VAL A 97 -1.05 9.56 17.79
C VAL A 97 0.44 9.42 17.41
N GLY A 98 1.18 8.51 18.06
CA GLY A 98 2.57 8.20 17.76
C GLY A 98 2.75 7.03 16.80
N ALA A 99 1.68 6.44 16.28
CA ALA A 99 1.78 5.25 15.43
C ALA A 99 2.68 5.51 14.21
N ASN A 100 3.52 4.53 13.90
CA ASN A 100 4.47 4.62 12.79
C ASN A 100 4.34 3.38 11.89
N VAL A 101 4.58 3.60 10.60
CA VAL A 101 4.62 2.58 9.56
C VAL A 101 5.87 2.79 8.72
N TRP A 102 6.66 1.74 8.54
CA TRP A 102 7.87 1.80 7.72
C TRP A 102 8.07 0.50 6.95
N ILE A 103 8.88 0.57 5.90
CA ILE A 103 9.18 -0.59 5.07
C ILE A 103 10.31 -1.38 5.72
N SER A 104 10.08 -2.67 5.97
CA SER A 104 11.13 -3.58 6.43
C SER A 104 11.80 -4.31 5.28
N SER A 105 11.06 -4.59 4.20
CA SER A 105 11.59 -5.18 2.98
C SER A 105 10.70 -4.86 1.78
N ALA A 106 11.33 -4.81 0.61
CA ALA A 106 10.65 -4.69 -0.67
C ALA A 106 11.33 -5.60 -1.70
N SER A 107 10.53 -6.16 -2.58
CA SER A 107 10.95 -6.94 -3.73
C SER A 107 10.04 -6.64 -4.91
N THR A 108 10.34 -7.21 -6.07
CA THR A 108 9.48 -7.09 -7.23
C THR A 108 8.15 -7.85 -7.07
N SER A 109 7.98 -8.72 -6.07
CA SER A 109 6.72 -9.45 -5.86
C SER A 109 5.95 -9.03 -4.61
N SER A 110 6.58 -8.28 -3.70
CA SER A 110 5.92 -7.87 -2.46
C SER A 110 6.62 -6.72 -1.76
N VAL A 111 5.88 -6.03 -0.91
CA VAL A 111 6.41 -5.10 0.11
C VAL A 111 5.90 -5.49 1.48
N VAL A 112 6.76 -5.39 2.49
CA VAL A 112 6.41 -5.61 3.90
C VAL A 112 6.52 -4.31 4.65
N PHE A 113 5.40 -3.88 5.20
CA PHE A 113 5.32 -2.73 6.10
C PHE A 113 5.30 -3.24 7.53
N ASN A 114 6.24 -2.79 8.35
CA ASN A 114 6.14 -2.89 9.80
C ASN A 114 5.25 -1.76 10.31
N TRP A 115 4.50 -2.04 11.36
CA TRP A 115 3.75 -1.03 12.09
C TRP A 115 4.03 -1.15 13.58
N ASP A 116 4.04 -0.01 14.24
CA ASP A 116 4.15 0.13 15.68
C ASP A 116 3.15 1.20 16.14
N ASN A 117 2.19 0.77 16.95
CA ASN A 117 1.11 1.57 17.46
C ASN A 117 1.47 2.01 18.89
N HIS A 118 2.02 3.20 19.04
CA HIS A 118 2.41 3.75 20.33
C HIS A 118 1.90 5.19 20.53
N THR A 119 1.81 5.60 21.78
CA THR A 119 1.53 7.00 22.14
C THR A 119 2.73 7.89 21.84
N ALA A 120 2.57 9.22 21.80
CA ALA A 120 3.71 10.14 21.64
C ALA A 120 4.80 9.97 22.72
N ALA A 121 4.48 9.37 23.88
CA ALA A 121 5.41 9.05 24.95
C ALA A 121 6.13 7.69 24.77
N GLY A 122 5.88 6.97 23.66
CA GLY A 122 6.53 5.69 23.34
C GLY A 122 5.88 4.44 23.96
N ALA A 123 4.78 4.58 24.70
CA ALA A 123 4.06 3.42 25.26
C ALA A 123 3.25 2.72 24.16
N GLY A 124 3.48 1.41 23.98
CA GLY A 124 2.75 0.57 23.03
C GLY A 124 1.26 0.45 23.38
N VAL A 125 0.41 0.54 22.36
CA VAL A 125 -1.04 0.46 22.44
C VAL A 125 -1.49 -0.67 21.52
N ASN A 126 -2.01 -1.76 22.10
CA ASN A 126 -2.56 -2.84 21.29
C ASN A 126 -3.73 -2.35 20.44
N LEU A 127 -3.90 -2.94 19.25
CA LEU A 127 -5.11 -2.68 18.46
C LEU A 127 -6.36 -3.11 19.24
N THR A 128 -7.52 -2.56 18.89
CA THR A 128 -8.79 -2.98 19.48
C THR A 128 -9.35 -4.16 18.70
N ALA A 129 -9.71 -5.24 19.40
CA ALA A 129 -10.32 -6.42 18.77
C ALA A 129 -11.62 -6.05 18.03
N ALA A 130 -11.87 -6.70 16.89
CA ALA A 130 -12.99 -6.44 15.97
C ALA A 130 -13.03 -5.03 15.33
N SER A 131 -12.06 -4.16 15.63
CA SER A 131 -11.92 -2.86 14.96
C SER A 131 -11.11 -2.99 13.67
N THR A 132 -11.40 -2.09 12.73
CA THR A 132 -10.67 -1.98 11.47
C THR A 132 -9.57 -0.93 11.57
N TYR A 133 -8.42 -1.26 10.97
CA TYR A 133 -7.25 -0.42 10.82
C TYR A 133 -6.81 -0.47 9.37
N LYS A 134 -6.47 0.68 8.80
CA LYS A 134 -6.14 0.78 7.39
C LYS A 134 -4.67 1.12 7.19
N LEU A 135 -4.10 0.60 6.11
CA LEU A 135 -2.81 0.98 5.56
C LEU A 135 -3.03 1.49 4.14
N SER A 136 -2.75 2.77 3.88
CA SER A 136 -2.60 3.24 2.51
C SER A 136 -1.16 3.04 2.06
N TYR A 137 -0.95 2.53 0.84
CA TYR A 137 0.38 2.38 0.27
C TYR A 137 0.46 2.97 -1.13
N GLN A 138 1.68 3.35 -1.50
CA GLN A 138 2.07 3.78 -2.84
C GLN A 138 3.44 3.18 -3.16
N CYS A 139 3.61 2.63 -4.34
CA CYS A 139 4.81 1.97 -4.82
C CYS A 139 5.14 2.47 -6.22
N PHE A 140 6.41 2.75 -6.46
CA PHE A 140 6.93 3.23 -7.73
C PHE A 140 8.00 2.25 -8.22
N GLY A 141 7.75 1.68 -9.39
CA GLY A 141 8.73 0.85 -10.09
C GLY A 141 9.83 1.74 -10.67
N LYS A 142 11.02 1.17 -10.83
CA LYS A 142 12.17 1.86 -11.43
C LYS A 142 12.71 1.06 -12.61
#